data_AF-A0A519V5L7-F1
#
_entry.id   AF-A0A519V5L7-F1
#
_cell.length_a   1.000
_cell.length_b   1.000
_cell.length_c   1.000
_cell.angle_alpha   90.00
_cell.angle_beta   90.00
_cell.angle_gamma   90.00
#
_symmetry.space_group_name_H-M   'P 1'
#
loop_
_entity.id
_entity.type
_entity.pdbx_description
1 polymer ?
#
loop_
_entity_poly.entity_id
_entity_poly.type
_entity_poly.pdbx_seq_one_letter_code
_entity_poly.pdbx_strand_id
1 'polypeptide(L)'
;MTDFSRKPKLSFWSIFNMSFGFLGIQFGFALQGGFMSRIFQTLGASQDSIPALWVAAPLTGLLVQPIIGYLSDRTWSPRWGRRKPFFLIGAVLSTIVLFFLPNSPVLWVA
;
A
#
# COMPACT_ATOMS: atom_id res chain seq x y z
N MET A 1 -3.35 -28.88 26.84
CA MET A 1 -2.11 -28.13 26.51
C MET A 1 -1.92 -28.24 25.00
N THR A 2 -2.40 -27.27 24.23
CA THR A 2 -2.37 -27.30 22.76
C THR A 2 -0.93 -27.08 22.29
N ASP A 3 -0.42 -28.01 21.49
CA ASP A 3 0.94 -28.00 20.95
C ASP A 3 1.20 -26.76 20.07
N PHE A 4 2.02 -25.83 20.56
CA PHE A 4 2.37 -24.57 19.89
C PHE A 4 3.53 -24.71 18.88
N SER A 5 4.04 -25.93 18.60
CA SER A 5 5.39 -26.09 18.04
C SER A 5 5.50 -26.65 16.62
N ARG A 6 4.41 -26.72 15.83
CA ARG A 6 4.52 -27.01 14.38
C ARG A 6 4.07 -25.82 13.52
N LYS A 7 5.02 -24.92 13.23
CA LYS A 7 4.84 -23.96 12.13
C LYS A 7 4.61 -24.75 10.83
N PRO A 8 3.59 -24.43 10.02
CA PRO A 8 3.35 -25.14 8.76
C PRO A 8 4.60 -25.01 7.87
N LYS A 9 5.11 -26.15 7.38
CA LYS A 9 6.20 -26.14 6.39
C LYS A 9 5.62 -25.62 5.08
N LEU A 10 6.03 -24.43 4.67
CA LEU A 10 5.60 -23.84 3.40
C LEU A 10 6.32 -24.55 2.25
N SER A 11 5.57 -24.89 1.20
CA SER A 11 6.16 -25.40 -0.04
C SER A 11 6.98 -24.30 -0.72
N PHE A 12 7.98 -24.68 -1.52
CA PHE A 12 8.77 -23.76 -2.33
C PHE A 12 7.88 -22.79 -3.12
N TRP A 13 6.81 -23.30 -3.75
CA TRP A 13 5.86 -22.49 -4.50
C TRP A 13 5.07 -21.49 -3.64
N SER A 14 4.80 -21.83 -2.38
CA SER A 14 4.16 -20.90 -1.45
C SER A 14 5.09 -19.75 -1.07
N ILE A 15 6.37 -20.06 -0.86
CA ILE A 15 7.41 -19.05 -0.59
C ILE A 15 7.60 -18.17 -1.82
N PHE A 16 7.73 -18.77 -3.01
CA PHE A 16 7.87 -18.05 -4.26
C PHE A 16 6.71 -17.07 -4.50
N ASN A 17 5.46 -17.53 -4.37
CA ASN A 17 4.28 -16.67 -4.56
C ASN A 17 4.24 -15.51 -3.56
N MET A 18 4.65 -15.73 -2.31
CA MET A 18 4.74 -14.66 -1.31
C MET A 18 5.83 -13.65 -1.66
N SER A 19 7.01 -14.12 -2.06
CA SER A 19 8.13 -13.27 -2.49
C SER A 19 7.79 -12.49 -3.75
N PHE A 20 7.10 -13.10 -4.71
CA PHE A 20 6.67 -12.44 -5.94
C PHE A 20 5.63 -11.33 -5.64
N GLY A 21 4.67 -11.61 -4.75
CA GLY A 21 3.75 -10.59 -4.26
C GLY A 21 4.47 -9.42 -3.58
N PHE A 22 5.47 -9.72 -2.74
CA PHE A 22 6.29 -8.70 -2.09
C PHE A 22 7.12 -7.89 -3.10
N LEU A 23 7.70 -8.56 -4.11
CA LEU A 23 8.42 -7.91 -5.20
C LEU A 23 7.56 -6.86 -5.92
N GLY A 24 6.28 -7.17 -6.20
CA GLY A 24 5.35 -6.19 -6.78
C GLY A 24 5.16 -4.93 -5.92
N ILE A 25 5.08 -5.09 -4.59
CA ILE A 25 5.00 -3.97 -3.64
C ILE A 25 6.28 -3.12 -3.71
N GLN A 26 7.44 -3.76 -3.74
CA GLN A 26 8.73 -3.05 -3.82
C GLN A 26 8.86 -2.26 -5.14
N PHE A 27 8.40 -2.83 -6.26
CA PHE A 27 8.31 -2.10 -7.53
C PHE A 27 7.41 -0.86 -7.41
N GLY A 28 6.24 -0.99 -6.76
CA GLY A 28 5.36 0.15 -6.51
C GLY A 28 6.03 1.27 -5.70
N PHE A 29 6.73 0.92 -4.62
CA PHE A 29 7.49 1.88 -3.82
C PHE A 29 8.66 2.51 -4.60
N ALA A 30 9.34 1.74 -5.46
CA ALA A 30 10.41 2.27 -6.30
C ALA A 30 9.88 3.29 -7.33
N LEU A 31 8.75 2.99 -7.97
CA LEU A 31 8.09 3.92 -8.89
C LEU A 31 7.61 5.18 -8.17
N GLN A 32 7.03 5.04 -6.98
CA GLN A 32 6.63 6.18 -6.16
C GLN A 32 7.87 7.02 -5.76
N GLY A 33 8.93 6.39 -5.27
CA GLY A 33 10.18 7.07 -4.92
C GLY A 33 10.82 7.82 -6.09
N GLY A 34 10.82 7.22 -7.28
CA GLY A 34 11.47 7.79 -8.48
C GLY A 34 10.66 8.86 -9.21
N PHE A 35 9.32 8.77 -9.20
CA PHE A 35 8.46 9.62 -10.03
C PHE A 35 7.54 10.56 -9.25
N MET A 36 7.30 10.34 -7.96
CA MET A 36 6.30 11.14 -7.22
C MET A 36 6.67 12.63 -7.18
N SER A 37 7.95 12.96 -6.97
CA SER A 37 8.42 14.36 -7.01
C SER A 37 8.19 15.01 -8.38
N ARG A 38 8.35 14.25 -9.48
CA ARG A 38 8.07 14.74 -10.84
C ARG A 38 6.58 14.95 -11.08
N ILE A 39 5.74 14.01 -10.61
CA ILE A 39 4.29 14.13 -10.69
C ILE A 39 3.80 15.38 -9.93
N PHE A 40 4.30 15.62 -8.72
CA PHE A 40 3.95 16.84 -7.98
C PHE A 40 4.35 18.13 -8.70
N GLN A 41 5.55 18.16 -9.32
CA GLN A 41 5.98 19.29 -10.14
C GLN A 41 5.06 19.50 -11.36
N THR A 42 4.69 18.43 -12.06
CA THR A 42 3.77 18.53 -13.21
C THR A 42 2.36 18.98 -12.82
N LEU A 43 1.97 18.79 -11.55
CA LEU A 43 0.70 19.24 -10.99
C LEU A 43 0.75 20.69 -10.46
N GLY A 44 1.88 21.39 -10.59
CA GLY A 44 2.03 22.80 -10.19
C GLY A 44 2.68 23.03 -8.83
N ALA A 45 3.18 21.98 -8.16
CA ALA A 45 3.92 22.15 -6.90
C ALA A 45 5.29 22.80 -7.16
N SER A 46 5.60 23.87 -6.43
CA SER A 46 6.94 24.47 -6.46
C SER A 46 7.97 23.53 -5.83
N GLN A 47 9.23 23.61 -6.27
CA GLN A 47 10.28 22.72 -5.79
C GLN A 47 10.49 22.77 -4.26
N ASP A 48 10.23 23.94 -3.66
CA ASP A 48 10.33 24.18 -2.22
C ASP A 48 9.20 23.55 -1.42
N SER A 49 8.04 23.26 -2.05
CA SER A 49 6.89 22.61 -1.41
C SER A 49 6.98 21.08 -1.42
N ILE A 50 7.86 20.49 -2.24
CA ILE A 50 8.00 19.03 -2.38
C ILE A 50 8.32 18.35 -1.03
N PRO A 51 9.27 18.84 -0.20
CA PRO A 51 9.56 18.21 1.08
C PRO A 51 8.34 18.19 2.02
N ALA A 52 7.53 19.26 2.01
CA ALA A 52 6.30 19.33 2.81
C ALA A 52 5.25 18.32 2.31
N LEU A 53 5.11 18.15 0.99
CA LEU A 53 4.23 17.12 0.41
C LEU A 53 4.69 15.70 0.78
N TRP A 54 6.00 15.47 0.88
CA TRP A 54 6.54 14.18 1.32
C TRP A 54 6.22 13.84 2.78
N VAL A 55 5.90 14.81 3.64
CA VAL A 55 5.43 14.57 5.03
C VAL A 55 4.05 13.92 5.06
N ALA A 56 3.24 14.09 4.01
CA ALA A 56 1.94 13.44 3.92
C ALA A 56 2.05 11.90 3.94
N ALA A 57 3.08 11.33 3.30
CA ALA A 57 3.29 9.88 3.27
C ALA A 57 3.47 9.24 4.68
N PRO A 58 4.43 9.68 5.53
CA PRO A 58 4.58 9.14 6.87
C PRO A 58 3.39 9.48 7.79
N LEU A 59 2.75 10.65 7.61
CA LEU A 59 1.56 11.00 8.40
C LEU A 59 0.39 10.06 8.11
N THR A 60 0.15 9.77 6.83
CA THR A 60 -0.89 8.83 6.41
C THR A 60 -0.54 7.42 6.90
N GLY A 61 0.72 7.02 6.84
CA GLY A 61 1.21 5.76 7.42
C GLY A 61 0.93 5.65 8.91
N LEU A 62 1.23 6.69 9.68
CA LEU A 62 1.02 6.73 11.13
C LEU A 62 -0.44 6.53 11.52
N LEU A 63 -1.39 7.08 10.74
CA LEU A 63 -2.82 6.97 11.02
C LEU A 63 -3.42 5.68 10.48
N VAL A 64 -3.13 5.32 9.23
CA VAL A 64 -3.76 4.19 8.54
C VAL A 64 -3.25 2.86 9.10
N GLN A 65 -1.96 2.74 9.41
CA GLN A 65 -1.39 1.48 9.94
C GLN A 65 -2.09 0.95 11.21
N PRO A 66 -2.27 1.73 12.30
CA PRO A 66 -2.93 1.24 13.51
C PRO A 66 -4.42 0.95 13.29
N ILE A 67 -5.12 1.78 12.50
CA ILE A 67 -6.54 1.57 12.20
C ILE A 67 -6.73 0.25 11.44
N ILE A 68 -5.99 0.06 10.35
CA ILE A 68 -6.07 -1.16 9.54
C ILE A 68 -5.57 -2.37 10.34
N GLY A 69 -4.53 -2.22 11.17
CA GLY A 69 -4.05 -3.28 12.06
C GLY A 69 -5.16 -3.76 13.01
N TYR A 70 -5.82 -2.82 13.69
CA TYR A 70 -6.93 -3.10 14.60
C TYR A 70 -8.15 -3.72 13.90
N LEU A 71 -8.56 -3.17 12.74
CA LEU A 71 -9.68 -3.70 11.97
C LEU A 71 -9.37 -5.10 11.41
N SER A 72 -8.16 -5.29 10.89
CA SER A 72 -7.68 -6.58 10.38
C SER A 72 -7.68 -7.63 11.47
N ASP A 73 -7.22 -7.28 12.67
CA ASP A 73 -7.17 -8.23 13.78
C ASP A 73 -8.55 -8.68 14.26
N ARG A 74 -9.59 -7.86 14.10
CA ARG A 74 -10.98 -8.17 14.49
C ARG A 74 -11.82 -8.87 13.42
N THR A 75 -11.36 -8.89 12.17
CA THR A 75 -12.18 -9.39 11.05
C THR A 75 -11.65 -10.75 10.58
N TRP A 76 -12.46 -11.80 10.72
CA TRP A 76 -12.10 -13.14 10.23
C TRP A 76 -13.03 -13.56 9.08
N SER A 77 -12.55 -13.45 7.84
CA SER A 77 -13.32 -13.93 6.69
C SER A 77 -13.25 -15.46 6.58
N PRO A 78 -14.38 -16.18 6.51
CA PRO A 78 -14.40 -17.65 6.38
C PRO A 78 -13.68 -18.18 5.14
N ARG A 79 -13.61 -17.39 4.06
CA ARG A 79 -13.00 -17.79 2.77
C ARG A 79 -11.58 -17.25 2.56
N TRP A 80 -11.24 -16.07 3.13
CA TRP A 80 -10.02 -15.33 2.80
C TRP A 80 -9.09 -15.14 4.00
N GLY A 81 -9.54 -15.51 5.20
CA GLY A 81 -8.80 -15.33 6.44
C GLY A 81 -8.75 -13.87 6.90
N ARG A 82 -7.76 -13.55 7.74
CA ARG A 82 -7.68 -12.27 8.48
C ARG A 82 -7.08 -11.11 7.68
N ARG A 83 -5.93 -11.32 7.01
CA ARG A 83 -5.10 -10.23 6.44
C ARG A 83 -5.21 -10.07 4.92
N LYS A 84 -5.52 -11.14 4.19
CA LYS A 84 -5.64 -11.13 2.72
C LYS A 84 -6.76 -10.21 2.18
N PRO A 85 -7.96 -10.12 2.79
CA PRO A 85 -9.01 -9.25 2.25
C PRO A 85 -8.63 -7.76 2.34
N PHE A 86 -8.03 -7.32 3.44
CA PHE A 86 -7.55 -5.93 3.58
C PHE A 86 -6.46 -5.58 2.58
N PHE A 87 -5.54 -6.52 2.34
CA PHE A 87 -4.48 -6.33 1.34
C PHE A 87 -5.05 -6.17 -0.08
N LEU A 88 -6.05 -6.97 -0.43
CA LEU A 88 -6.66 -6.94 -1.76
C LEU A 88 -7.54 -5.70 -1.98
N ILE A 89 -8.30 -5.29 -0.96
CA ILE A 89 -9.05 -4.02 -1.01
C ILE A 89 -8.08 -2.85 -1.18
N GLY A 90 -6.99 -2.83 -0.40
CA GLY A 90 -5.94 -1.83 -0.54
C GLY A 90 -5.33 -1.80 -1.95
N ALA A 91 -4.99 -2.97 -2.50
CA ALA A 91 -4.43 -3.07 -3.85
C ALA A 91 -5.40 -2.53 -4.92
N VAL A 92 -6.68 -2.91 -4.88
CA VAL A 92 -7.69 -2.42 -5.82
C VAL A 92 -7.87 -0.91 -5.71
N LEU A 93 -8.00 -0.38 -4.49
CA LEU A 93 -8.11 1.07 -4.27
C LEU A 93 -6.87 1.81 -4.77
N SER A 94 -5.67 1.31 -4.50
CA SER A 94 -4.42 1.90 -5.01
C SER A 94 -4.35 1.87 -6.53
N THR A 95 -4.76 0.79 -7.19
CA THR A 95 -4.82 0.71 -8.65
C THR A 95 -5.79 1.75 -9.23
N ILE A 96 -6.98 1.90 -8.61
CA ILE A 96 -7.95 2.91 -9.01
C ILE A 96 -7.34 4.32 -8.86
N VAL A 97 -6.76 4.63 -7.70
CA VAL A 97 -6.14 5.94 -7.45
C VAL A 97 -5.03 6.22 -8.46
N LEU A 98 -4.13 5.26 -8.74
CA LEU A 98 -3.05 5.44 -9.72
C LEU A 98 -3.57 5.60 -11.15
N PHE A 99 -4.70 4.98 -11.50
CA PHE A 99 -5.32 5.14 -12.82
C PHE A 99 -5.99 6.51 -13.00
N PHE A 100 -6.55 7.06 -11.91
CA PHE A 100 -7.16 8.38 -11.90
C PHE A 100 -6.17 9.53 -11.62
N LEU A 101 -5.00 9.25 -11.02
CA LEU A 101 -3.94 10.22 -10.74
C LEU A 101 -3.51 11.04 -11.98
N PRO A 102 -3.25 10.44 -13.16
CA PRO A 102 -2.91 11.20 -14.36
C PRO A 102 -4.13 11.88 -15.02
N ASN A 103 -5.35 11.43 -14.69
CA ASN A 103 -6.58 11.96 -15.24
C ASN A 103 -7.24 13.02 -14.39
N SER A 104 -6.75 13.30 -13.17
CA SER A 104 -7.27 14.36 -12.29
C SER A 104 -7.14 15.70 -13.01
N PRO A 105 -8.20 16.19 -13.67
CA PRO A 105 -8.18 17.53 -14.18
C PRO A 105 -8.44 18.38 -12.93
N VAL A 106 -7.65 19.41 -12.65
CA VAL A 106 -8.14 20.50 -11.78
C VAL A 106 -8.34 20.12 -10.28
N LEU A 107 -7.41 19.41 -9.61
CA LEU A 107 -7.41 19.42 -8.12
C LEU A 107 -6.60 20.57 -7.50
N TRP A 108 -6.07 21.47 -8.32
CA TRP A 108 -5.47 22.75 -7.91
C TRP A 108 -5.87 23.94 -8.80
N VAL A 109 -6.87 23.78 -9.68
CA VAL A 109 -7.43 24.91 -10.46
C VAL A 109 -8.87 25.19 -10.02
N ALA A 110 -9.03 25.50 -8.74
CA ALA A 110 -10.00 26.46 -8.23
C ALA A 110 -9.44 27.08 -6.94
#